data_AF-A0A1Q9YDX8-F1
#
_entry.id   AF-A0A1Q9YDX8-F1
#
_cell.length_a   1.000
_cell.length_b   1.000
_cell.length_c   1.000
_cell.angle_alpha   90.00
_cell.angle_beta   90.00
_cell.angle_gamma   90.00
#
_symmetry.space_group_name_H-M   'P 1'
#
loop_
_entity.id
_entity.type
_entity.pdbx_description
1 polymer ?
#
loop_
_entity_poly.entity_id
_entity_poly.type
_entity_poly.pdbx_seq_one_letter_code
_entity_poly.pdbx_strand_id
1 'polypeptide(L)'
;MIIFVGLDEDRNINALSTFKTDKTPIELDNQAVEILADLDGFYISGDKLMYSVELSESKKLAEKEKKAKEEAEITLEYLKNKEVLDSLDDEAALMVVALYPKWQADISLKAGERIRHKDVLYRVLTAHITQETWTPDQAPSLFSKILIEDPTVIPEWEQPDSTNGYSIGDQVTHNGKTYKSLVDNNVWEPGVTGTETLWEEI
;
A
#
# COMPACT_ATOMS: atom_id res chain seq x y z
N MET A 1 -5.16 21.13 44.87
CA MET A 1 -3.74 20.78 45.17
C MET A 1 -2.93 22.07 45.25
N ILE A 2 -1.99 22.22 46.20
CA ILE A 2 -1.14 23.43 46.25
C ILE A 2 0.18 23.16 45.53
N ILE A 3 0.52 23.99 44.54
CA ILE A 3 1.85 24.03 43.92
C ILE A 3 2.54 25.35 44.26
N PHE A 4 3.86 25.36 44.26
CA PHE A 4 4.69 26.52 44.57
C PHE A 4 5.41 26.97 43.30
N VAL A 5 5.17 28.21 42.89
CA VAL A 5 5.59 28.73 41.59
C VAL A 5 6.55 29.90 41.76
N GLY A 6 7.70 29.81 41.12
CA GLY A 6 8.67 30.89 41.00
C GLY A 6 8.31 31.76 39.79
N LEU A 7 8.34 33.08 39.99
CA LEU A 7 8.10 34.07 38.95
C LEU A 7 9.40 34.83 38.66
N ASP A 8 9.64 35.19 37.40
CA ASP A 8 10.71 36.13 37.02
C ASP A 8 10.27 37.59 37.21
N GLU A 9 11.14 38.54 36.86
CA GLU A 9 10.88 39.98 36.99
C GLU A 9 9.67 40.46 36.16
N ASP A 10 9.37 39.75 35.05
CA ASP A 10 8.24 40.00 34.16
C ASP A 10 6.96 39.22 34.57
N ARG A 11 7.00 38.52 35.71
CA ARG A 11 5.93 37.65 36.23
C ARG A 11 5.62 36.40 35.39
N ASN A 12 6.56 35.93 34.58
CA ASN A 12 6.44 34.61 33.94
C ASN A 12 6.87 33.50 34.89
N ILE A 13 6.28 32.31 34.72
CA ILE A 13 6.63 31.13 35.50
C ILE A 13 8.00 30.62 35.07
N ASN A 14 8.97 30.61 35.98
CA ASN A 14 10.33 30.13 35.73
C ASN A 14 10.69 28.85 36.51
N ALA A 15 9.88 28.48 37.50
CA ALA A 15 10.07 27.27 38.27
C ALA A 15 8.76 26.80 38.90
N LEU A 16 8.55 25.49 38.97
CA LEU A 16 7.38 24.87 39.57
C LEU A 16 7.85 23.81 40.57
N SER A 17 7.27 23.80 41.77
CA SER A 17 7.53 22.79 42.79
C SER A 17 6.23 22.34 43.43
N THR A 18 6.16 21.05 43.75
CA THR A 18 5.02 20.43 44.44
C THR A 18 5.33 20.18 45.92
N PHE A 19 6.56 20.53 46.34
CA PHE A 19 6.99 20.57 47.72
C PHE A 19 6.91 22.00 48.25
N LYS A 20 6.65 22.14 49.55
CA LYS A 20 6.65 23.45 50.22
C LYS A 20 7.99 24.14 50.03
N THR A 21 7.95 25.32 49.44
CA THR A 21 9.11 26.21 49.29
C THR A 21 8.73 27.62 49.74
N ASP A 22 9.68 28.53 49.69
CA ASP A 22 9.50 29.96 49.89
C ASP A 22 8.79 30.68 48.73
N LYS A 23 8.51 29.96 47.63
CA LYS A 23 7.83 30.48 46.44
C LYS A 23 6.32 30.66 46.65
N THR A 24 5.66 31.31 45.70
CA THR A 24 4.22 31.63 45.77
C THR A 24 3.36 30.36 45.72
N PRO A 25 2.52 30.08 46.73
CA PRO A 25 1.58 28.98 46.68
C PRO A 25 0.39 29.32 45.78
N ILE A 26 0.03 28.39 44.91
CA ILE A 26 -1.16 28.46 44.06
C ILE A 26 -2.00 27.20 44.33
N GLU A 27 -3.25 27.40 44.71
CA GLU A 27 -4.21 26.31 44.82
C GLU A 27 -4.82 26.03 43.44
N LEU A 28 -4.60 24.81 42.96
CA LEU A 28 -5.17 24.29 41.73
C LEU A 28 -6.48 23.57 42.04
N ASP A 29 -7.48 23.83 41.20
CA ASP A 29 -8.71 23.06 41.14
C ASP A 29 -8.44 21.64 40.58
N ASN A 30 -9.45 20.77 40.66
CA ASN A 30 -9.30 19.37 40.26
C ASN A 30 -9.02 19.22 38.76
N GLN A 31 -9.58 20.08 37.92
CA GLN A 31 -9.38 20.02 36.46
C GLN A 31 -7.92 20.34 36.10
N ALA A 32 -7.33 21.36 36.72
CA ALA A 32 -5.92 21.71 36.54
C ALA A 32 -4.98 20.62 37.08
N VAL A 33 -5.37 19.90 38.14
CA VAL A 33 -4.58 18.77 38.68
C VAL A 33 -4.58 17.57 37.73
N GLU A 34 -5.72 17.24 37.13
CA GLU A 34 -5.82 16.16 36.13
C GLU A 34 -4.95 16.46 34.90
N ILE A 35 -4.99 17.69 34.40
CA ILE A 35 -4.15 18.13 33.27
C ILE A 35 -2.66 17.99 33.58
N LEU A 36 -2.22 18.33 34.79
CA LEU A 36 -0.82 18.21 35.20
C LEU A 36 -0.38 16.74 35.37
N ALA A 37 -1.27 15.86 35.80
CA ALA A 37 -0.99 14.43 35.93
C ALA A 37 -0.91 13.71 34.57
N ASP A 38 -1.55 14.26 33.54
CA ASP A 38 -1.46 13.75 32.16
C ASP A 38 -0.13 14.10 31.49
N LEU A 39 0.64 15.06 32.03
CA LEU A 39 1.97 15.40 31.52
C LEU A 39 2.96 14.22 31.62
N ASP A 40 3.94 14.21 30.71
CA ASP A 40 4.93 13.15 30.61
C ASP A 40 5.73 13.00 31.92
N GLY A 41 5.81 11.77 32.42
CA GLY A 41 6.47 11.43 33.68
C GLY A 41 5.81 11.92 34.98
N PHE A 42 4.72 12.68 34.93
CA PHE A 42 4.03 13.16 36.13
C PHE A 42 2.92 12.21 36.61
N TYR A 43 2.69 12.16 37.93
CA TYR A 43 1.60 11.40 38.56
C TYR A 43 1.24 11.96 39.94
N ILE A 44 0.04 11.65 40.46
CA ILE A 44 -0.39 12.05 41.81
C ILE A 44 -0.12 10.92 42.81
N SER A 45 0.49 11.27 43.95
CA SER A 45 0.64 10.39 45.10
C SER A 45 0.17 11.12 46.36
N GLY A 46 -1.02 10.74 46.84
CA GLY A 46 -1.71 11.49 47.90
C GLY A 46 -2.10 12.90 47.44
N ASP A 47 -1.60 13.92 48.13
CA ASP A 47 -1.83 15.34 47.83
C ASP A 47 -0.71 16.00 47.01
N LYS A 48 0.25 15.21 46.50
CA LYS A 48 1.42 15.71 45.78
C LYS A 48 1.46 15.23 44.34
N LEU A 49 1.87 16.13 43.45
CA LEU A 49 2.29 15.79 42.09
C LEU A 49 3.78 15.43 42.10
N MET A 50 4.09 14.25 41.58
CA MET A 50 5.41 13.65 41.53
C MET A 50 5.85 13.50 40.08
N TYR A 51 7.16 13.51 39.84
CA TYR A 51 7.74 13.18 38.54
C TYR A 51 8.56 11.89 38.65
N SER A 52 8.43 10.99 37.67
CA SER A 52 9.18 9.76 37.55
C SER A 52 9.75 9.65 36.13
N VAL A 53 11.09 9.53 36.08
CA VAL A 53 11.81 9.26 34.82
C VAL A 53 11.36 7.93 34.24
N GLU A 54 11.22 6.89 35.09
CA GLU A 54 10.75 5.55 34.69
C GLU A 54 9.35 5.61 34.09
N LEU A 55 8.45 6.44 34.64
CA LEU A 55 7.10 6.62 34.11
C LEU A 55 7.12 7.34 32.75
N SER A 56 7.97 8.36 32.59
CA SER A 56 8.14 9.05 31.29
C SER A 56 8.70 8.10 30.24
N GLU A 57 9.73 7.32 30.59
CA GLU A 57 10.37 6.37 29.68
C GLU A 57 9.42 5.23 29.29
N SER A 58 8.65 4.69 30.23
CA SER A 58 7.64 3.67 29.94
C SER A 58 6.51 4.20 29.05
N LYS A 59 6.01 5.44 29.26
CA LYS A 59 5.03 6.07 28.34
C LYS A 59 5.61 6.20 26.93
N LYS A 60 6.85 6.69 26.80
CA LYS A 60 7.54 6.81 25.49
C LYS A 60 7.74 5.46 24.81
N LEU A 61 8.12 4.43 25.57
CA LEU A 61 8.25 3.07 25.05
C LEU A 61 6.90 2.53 24.56
N ALA A 62 5.85 2.66 25.36
CA ALA A 62 4.50 2.22 25.00
C ALA A 62 3.98 2.93 23.74
N GLU A 63 4.24 4.23 23.58
CA GLU A 63 3.87 4.96 22.36
C GLU A 63 4.66 4.46 21.13
N LYS A 64 5.97 4.21 21.30
CA LYS A 64 6.81 3.63 20.26
C LYS A 64 6.33 2.23 19.85
N GLU A 65 6.01 1.37 20.82
CA GLU A 65 5.47 0.03 20.58
C GLU A 65 4.10 0.09 19.89
N LYS A 66 3.25 1.04 20.28
CA LYS A 66 1.95 1.28 19.63
C LYS A 66 2.13 1.66 18.16
N LYS A 67 3.01 2.63 17.86
CA LYS A 67 3.32 3.03 16.47
C LYS A 67 3.90 1.85 15.66
N ALA A 68 4.84 1.12 16.23
CA ALA A 68 5.41 -0.06 15.59
C ALA A 68 4.35 -1.14 15.31
N LYS A 69 3.37 -1.31 16.21
CA LYS A 69 2.25 -2.22 16.01
C LYS A 69 1.32 -1.75 14.89
N GLU A 70 0.97 -0.46 14.85
CA GLU A 70 0.14 0.13 13.79
C GLU A 70 0.82 -0.02 12.42
N GLU A 71 2.12 0.25 12.32
CA GLU A 71 2.91 0.04 11.11
C GLU A 71 2.95 -1.44 10.69
N ALA A 72 3.09 -2.36 11.64
CA ALA A 72 3.06 -3.79 11.38
C ALA A 72 1.69 -4.27 10.89
N GLU A 73 0.59 -3.72 11.41
CA GLU A 73 -0.78 -4.02 10.97
C GLU A 73 -1.02 -3.56 9.53
N ILE A 74 -0.60 -2.34 9.17
CA ILE A 74 -0.65 -1.82 7.80
C ILE A 74 0.18 -2.70 6.85
N THR A 75 1.39 -3.07 7.28
CA THR A 75 2.27 -3.95 6.49
C THR A 75 1.64 -5.32 6.27
N LEU A 76 1.02 -5.89 7.30
CA LEU A 76 0.34 -7.18 7.21
C LEU A 76 -0.85 -7.13 6.26
N GLU A 77 -1.64 -6.05 6.28
CA GLU A 77 -2.74 -5.85 5.34
C GLU A 77 -2.24 -5.77 3.89
N TYR A 78 -1.17 -4.99 3.64
CA TYR A 78 -0.54 -4.93 2.33
C TYR A 78 -0.06 -6.30 1.83
N LEU A 79 0.60 -7.09 2.69
CA LEU A 79 1.09 -8.42 2.34
C LEU A 79 -0.04 -9.39 2.01
N LYS A 80 -1.15 -9.36 2.76
CA LYS A 80 -2.34 -10.18 2.48
C LYS A 80 -2.95 -9.81 1.13
N ASN A 81 -3.11 -8.52 0.86
CA ASN A 81 -3.64 -8.04 -0.41
C ASN A 81 -2.72 -8.44 -1.57
N LYS A 82 -1.41 -8.33 -1.40
CA LYS A 82 -0.43 -8.77 -2.39
C LYS A 82 -0.54 -10.28 -2.67
N GLU A 83 -0.61 -11.11 -1.65
CA GLU A 83 -0.76 -12.57 -1.80
C GLU A 83 -2.02 -12.93 -2.59
N VAL A 84 -3.15 -12.26 -2.31
CA VAL A 84 -4.39 -12.42 -3.08
C VAL A 84 -4.18 -12.03 -4.54
N LEU A 85 -3.65 -10.83 -4.80
CA LEU A 85 -3.43 -10.31 -6.16
C LEU A 85 -2.48 -11.17 -7.00
N ASP A 86 -1.44 -11.74 -6.39
CA ASP A 86 -0.47 -12.62 -7.04
C ASP A 86 -1.10 -13.98 -7.41
N SER A 87 -2.15 -14.40 -6.70
CA SER A 87 -2.86 -15.67 -6.95
C SER A 87 -4.02 -15.59 -7.94
N LEU A 88 -4.44 -14.39 -8.34
CA LEU A 88 -5.52 -14.20 -9.31
C LEU A 88 -5.11 -14.72 -10.70
N ASP A 89 -6.03 -15.40 -11.36
CA ASP A 89 -5.96 -15.63 -12.81
C ASP A 89 -6.13 -14.31 -13.58
N ASP A 90 -5.93 -14.33 -14.89
CA ASP A 90 -5.98 -13.10 -15.69
C ASP A 90 -7.38 -12.48 -15.72
N GLU A 91 -8.45 -13.28 -15.81
CA GLU A 91 -9.82 -12.77 -15.84
C GLU A 91 -10.17 -12.05 -14.53
N ALA A 92 -9.89 -12.66 -13.37
CA ALA A 92 -10.12 -12.02 -12.07
C ALA A 92 -9.20 -10.82 -11.85
N ALA A 93 -7.94 -10.89 -12.29
CA ALA A 93 -7.02 -9.76 -12.23
C ALA A 93 -7.55 -8.55 -13.01
N LEU A 94 -8.20 -8.78 -14.15
CA LEU A 94 -8.81 -7.71 -14.95
C LEU A 94 -10.00 -7.03 -14.25
N MET A 95 -10.74 -7.74 -13.39
CA MET A 95 -11.83 -7.14 -12.61
C MET A 95 -11.33 -6.19 -11.51
N VAL A 96 -10.07 -6.33 -11.08
CA VAL A 96 -9.46 -5.54 -10.00
C VAL A 96 -8.19 -4.82 -10.43
N VAL A 97 -8.07 -4.47 -11.72
CA VAL A 97 -6.91 -3.75 -12.31
C VAL A 97 -6.46 -2.59 -11.42
N ALA A 98 -7.41 -1.83 -10.89
CA ALA A 98 -7.16 -0.67 -10.02
C ALA A 98 -6.34 -0.97 -8.75
N LEU A 99 -6.30 -2.22 -8.29
CA LEU A 99 -5.54 -2.65 -7.11
C LEU A 99 -4.07 -2.99 -7.43
N TYR A 100 -3.72 -3.26 -8.69
CA TYR A 100 -2.34 -3.51 -9.08
C TYR A 100 -1.51 -2.21 -9.02
N PRO A 101 -0.22 -2.29 -8.64
CA PRO A 101 0.64 -1.11 -8.56
C PRO A 101 0.77 -0.45 -9.94
N LYS A 102 0.87 0.88 -9.95
CA LYS A 102 1.23 1.64 -11.16
C LYS A 102 2.75 1.58 -11.33
N TRP A 103 3.20 1.38 -12.57
CA TRP A 103 4.62 1.40 -12.92
C TRP A 103 5.26 2.73 -12.53
N GLN A 104 6.43 2.62 -11.90
CA GLN A 104 7.32 3.72 -11.51
C GLN A 104 8.77 3.24 -11.69
N ALA A 105 9.73 4.16 -11.78
CA ALA A 105 11.15 3.79 -11.75
C ALA A 105 11.56 3.34 -10.34
N ASP A 106 12.69 2.63 -10.26
CA ASP A 106 13.32 2.18 -9.00
C ASP A 106 12.48 1.25 -8.10
N ILE A 107 11.48 0.55 -8.66
CA ILE A 107 10.77 -0.53 -7.97
C ILE A 107 11.37 -1.90 -8.33
N SER A 108 11.51 -2.77 -7.34
CA SER A 108 11.95 -4.15 -7.56
C SER A 108 10.74 -5.03 -7.85
N LEU A 109 10.75 -5.65 -9.04
CA LEU A 109 9.70 -6.53 -9.53
C LEU A 109 10.18 -7.97 -9.61
N LYS A 110 9.26 -8.91 -9.35
CA LYS A 110 9.49 -10.35 -9.53
C LYS A 110 8.80 -10.84 -10.80
N ALA A 111 9.36 -11.88 -11.41
CA ALA A 111 8.71 -12.56 -12.53
C ALA A 111 7.34 -13.09 -12.11
N GLY A 112 6.34 -12.92 -12.97
CA GLY A 112 4.95 -13.28 -12.74
C GLY A 112 4.09 -12.17 -12.11
N GLU A 113 4.69 -11.16 -11.47
CA GLU A 113 3.92 -10.02 -10.93
C GLU A 113 3.20 -9.27 -12.04
N ARG A 114 2.09 -8.60 -11.71
CA ARG A 114 1.35 -7.74 -12.63
C ARG A 114 1.47 -6.28 -12.23
N ILE A 115 1.59 -5.40 -13.21
CA ILE A 115 1.77 -3.95 -13.02
C ILE A 115 0.99 -3.16 -14.05
N ARG A 116 0.50 -1.98 -13.67
CA ARG A 116 -0.23 -1.09 -14.57
C ARG A 116 0.65 -0.05 -15.23
N HIS A 117 0.49 0.14 -16.53
CA HIS A 117 1.08 1.26 -17.25
C HIS A 117 0.09 1.79 -18.27
N LYS A 118 -0.20 3.10 -18.22
CA LYS A 118 -1.22 3.76 -19.09
C LYS A 118 -2.57 3.02 -19.06
N ASP A 119 -3.01 2.62 -17.87
CA ASP A 119 -4.24 1.86 -17.59
C ASP A 119 -4.31 0.44 -18.19
N VAL A 120 -3.24 -0.01 -18.86
CA VAL A 120 -3.09 -1.40 -19.34
C VAL A 120 -2.33 -2.24 -18.31
N LEU A 121 -2.77 -3.48 -18.13
CA LEU A 121 -2.12 -4.44 -17.23
C LEU A 121 -1.02 -5.21 -17.98
N TYR A 122 0.16 -5.29 -17.37
CA TYR A 122 1.32 -6.00 -17.89
C TYR A 122 1.77 -7.06 -16.89
N ARG A 123 2.21 -8.21 -17.40
CA ARG A 123 2.91 -9.24 -16.62
C ARG A 123 4.41 -9.02 -16.71
N VAL A 124 5.10 -9.14 -15.58
CA VAL A 124 6.56 -9.10 -15.49
C VAL A 124 7.12 -10.45 -15.95
N LEU A 125 7.95 -10.46 -16.98
CA LEU A 125 8.56 -11.67 -17.52
C LEU A 125 9.81 -12.09 -16.76
N THR A 126 10.64 -11.12 -16.38
CA THR A 126 11.91 -11.36 -15.69
C THR A 126 12.03 -10.45 -14.47
N ALA A 127 12.59 -10.96 -13.37
CA ALA A 127 12.80 -10.16 -12.17
C ALA A 127 13.86 -9.08 -12.43
N HIS A 128 13.55 -7.83 -12.09
CA HIS A 128 14.43 -6.69 -12.34
C HIS A 128 14.07 -5.51 -11.42
N ILE A 129 14.91 -4.48 -11.44
CA ILE A 129 14.58 -3.16 -10.90
C ILE A 129 14.23 -2.28 -12.11
N THR A 130 13.06 -1.66 -12.09
CA THR A 130 12.58 -0.79 -13.18
C THR A 130 13.49 0.42 -13.37
N GLN A 131 13.69 0.83 -14.62
CA GLN A 131 14.45 2.03 -14.99
C GLN A 131 13.58 2.97 -15.80
N GLU A 132 13.87 4.28 -15.80
CA GLU A 132 13.07 5.29 -16.51
C GLU A 132 12.84 4.95 -18.00
N THR A 133 13.82 4.33 -18.66
CA THR A 133 13.77 3.94 -20.07
C THR A 133 13.17 2.55 -20.32
N TRP A 134 12.88 1.78 -19.26
CA TRP A 134 12.32 0.44 -19.33
C TRP A 134 10.83 0.45 -18.98
N THR A 135 10.05 1.25 -19.71
CA THR A 135 8.60 1.25 -19.55
C THR A 135 7.99 -0.03 -20.12
N PRO A 136 6.84 -0.51 -19.60
CA PRO A 136 6.25 -1.77 -20.03
C PRO A 136 5.91 -1.86 -21.52
N ASP A 137 5.61 -0.74 -22.15
CA ASP A 137 5.36 -0.63 -23.59
C ASP A 137 6.63 -0.54 -24.45
N GLN A 138 7.81 -0.36 -23.86
CA GLN A 138 9.09 -0.21 -24.57
C GLN A 138 10.11 -1.31 -24.24
N ALA A 139 9.81 -2.18 -23.26
CA ALA A 139 10.71 -3.25 -22.81
C ALA A 139 10.04 -4.65 -22.92
N PRO A 140 9.81 -5.18 -24.14
CA PRO A 140 9.09 -6.45 -24.36
C PRO A 140 9.84 -7.69 -23.84
N SER A 141 11.13 -7.58 -23.52
CA SER A 141 11.88 -8.65 -22.85
C SER A 141 11.65 -8.68 -21.33
N LEU A 142 11.13 -7.60 -20.75
CA LEU A 142 10.87 -7.45 -19.31
C LEU A 142 9.37 -7.56 -18.99
N PHE A 143 8.51 -7.15 -19.92
CA PHE A 143 7.06 -7.07 -19.73
C PHE A 143 6.30 -7.70 -20.89
N SER A 144 5.13 -8.27 -20.57
CA SER A 144 4.18 -8.84 -21.51
C SER A 144 2.83 -8.16 -21.31
N LYS A 145 2.27 -7.57 -22.36
CA LYS A 145 0.97 -6.88 -22.33
C LYS A 145 -0.14 -7.92 -22.22
N ILE A 146 -1.10 -7.74 -21.29
CA ILE A 146 -2.33 -8.54 -21.29
C ILE A 146 -3.26 -7.95 -22.36
N LEU A 147 -3.57 -8.73 -23.40
CA LEU A 147 -4.28 -8.26 -24.59
C LEU A 147 -5.79 -8.05 -24.37
N ILE A 148 -6.41 -8.85 -23.51
CA ILE A 148 -7.78 -8.61 -23.05
C ILE A 148 -7.71 -7.57 -21.94
N GLU A 149 -8.08 -6.32 -22.24
CA GLU A 149 -8.02 -5.21 -21.28
C GLU A 149 -9.27 -5.13 -20.39
N ASP A 150 -10.41 -5.60 -20.90
CA ASP A 150 -11.70 -5.66 -20.20
C ASP A 150 -12.39 -6.99 -20.53
N PRO A 151 -12.62 -7.88 -19.55
CA PRO A 151 -13.22 -9.20 -19.79
C PRO A 151 -14.70 -9.12 -20.19
N THR A 152 -15.32 -7.94 -20.07
CA THR A 152 -16.72 -7.69 -20.46
C THR A 152 -16.86 -7.16 -21.89
N VAL A 153 -15.74 -6.84 -22.54
CA VAL A 153 -15.70 -6.30 -23.91
C VAL A 153 -14.88 -7.25 -24.78
N ILE A 154 -15.39 -7.56 -25.98
CA ILE A 154 -14.65 -8.34 -26.97
C ILE A 154 -13.83 -7.36 -27.82
N PRO A 155 -12.49 -7.30 -27.66
CA PRO A 155 -11.66 -6.39 -28.45
C PRO A 155 -11.50 -6.86 -29.90
N GLU A 156 -11.00 -5.99 -30.78
CA GLU A 156 -10.46 -6.42 -32.07
C GLU A 156 -9.16 -7.21 -31.81
N TRP A 157 -8.90 -8.23 -32.63
CA TRP A 157 -7.68 -9.04 -32.53
C TRP A 157 -6.44 -8.17 -32.75
N GLU A 158 -5.47 -8.32 -31.85
CA GLU A 158 -4.16 -7.70 -31.90
C GLU A 158 -3.13 -8.83 -32.04
N GLN A 159 -2.20 -8.71 -33.00
CA GLN A 159 -1.15 -9.71 -33.20
C GLN A 159 -0.31 -9.85 -31.92
N PRO A 160 -0.29 -11.02 -31.26
CA PRO A 160 0.52 -11.21 -30.07
C PRO A 160 2.01 -11.38 -30.42
N ASP A 161 2.86 -11.06 -29.46
CA ASP A 161 4.23 -11.52 -29.35
C ASP A 161 4.28 -12.97 -28.82
N SER A 162 5.48 -13.55 -28.76
CA SER A 162 5.69 -14.90 -28.22
C SER A 162 5.42 -15.05 -26.72
N THR A 163 5.20 -13.95 -26.00
CA THR A 163 5.07 -13.91 -24.53
C THR A 163 3.69 -13.46 -24.05
N ASN A 164 2.76 -13.12 -24.96
CA ASN A 164 1.43 -12.61 -24.61
C ASN A 164 0.30 -13.15 -25.50
N GLY A 165 0.44 -14.38 -26.00
CA GLY A 165 -0.64 -15.03 -26.75
C GLY A 165 -1.93 -15.15 -25.91
N TYR A 166 -3.07 -15.16 -26.60
CA TYR A 166 -4.39 -15.29 -25.99
C TYR A 166 -4.54 -16.63 -25.23
N SER A 167 -5.29 -16.60 -24.13
CA SER A 167 -5.62 -17.78 -23.32
C SER A 167 -6.84 -18.52 -23.86
N ILE A 168 -7.03 -19.78 -23.42
CA ILE A 168 -8.25 -20.53 -23.75
C ILE A 168 -9.47 -19.73 -23.29
N GLY A 169 -10.45 -19.57 -24.18
CA GLY A 169 -11.70 -18.89 -23.88
C GLY A 169 -11.70 -17.40 -24.15
N ASP A 170 -10.54 -16.77 -24.34
CA ASP A 170 -10.44 -15.37 -24.78
C ASP A 170 -11.19 -15.18 -26.09
N GLN A 171 -11.89 -14.06 -26.22
CA GLN A 171 -12.67 -13.72 -27.39
C GLN A 171 -12.13 -12.46 -28.04
N VAL A 172 -12.10 -12.46 -29.37
CA VAL A 172 -11.69 -11.32 -30.19
C VAL A 172 -12.62 -11.18 -31.39
N THR A 173 -12.69 -9.98 -31.94
CA THR A 173 -13.28 -9.70 -33.24
C THR A 173 -12.18 -9.60 -34.29
N HIS A 174 -12.41 -10.16 -35.47
CA HIS A 174 -11.50 -10.03 -36.61
C HIS A 174 -12.28 -10.15 -37.91
N ASN A 175 -12.05 -9.24 -38.85
CA ASN A 175 -12.73 -9.23 -40.16
C ASN A 175 -14.27 -9.33 -40.07
N GLY A 176 -14.87 -8.69 -39.06
CA GLY A 176 -16.33 -8.65 -38.86
C GLY A 176 -16.95 -9.92 -38.29
N LYS A 177 -16.14 -10.84 -37.77
CA LYS A 177 -16.56 -12.06 -37.08
C LYS A 177 -15.97 -12.11 -35.68
N THR A 178 -16.55 -12.93 -34.81
CA THR A 178 -16.04 -13.16 -33.46
C THR A 178 -15.42 -14.54 -33.36
N TYR A 179 -14.28 -14.61 -32.68
CA TYR A 179 -13.51 -15.83 -32.50
C TYR A 179 -13.20 -16.03 -31.03
N LYS A 180 -13.30 -17.27 -30.58
CA LYS A 180 -12.89 -17.73 -29.24
C LYS A 180 -11.65 -18.59 -29.35
N SER A 181 -10.61 -18.29 -28.57
CA SER A 181 -9.38 -19.08 -28.55
C SER A 181 -9.63 -20.45 -27.93
N LEU A 182 -9.11 -21.49 -28.57
CA LEU A 182 -9.23 -22.88 -28.15
C LEU A 182 -7.98 -23.42 -27.45
N VAL A 183 -6.89 -22.66 -27.45
CA VAL A 183 -5.60 -23.04 -26.88
C VAL A 183 -4.99 -21.89 -26.07
N ASP A 184 -4.12 -22.22 -25.12
CA ASP A 184 -3.34 -21.23 -24.38
C ASP A 184 -2.16 -20.72 -25.21
N ASN A 185 -1.78 -19.47 -24.97
CA ASN A 185 -0.70 -18.78 -25.70
C ASN A 185 -0.94 -18.76 -27.21
N ASN A 186 -2.19 -18.55 -27.63
CA ASN A 186 -2.54 -18.47 -29.04
C ASN A 186 -2.03 -17.16 -29.66
N VAL A 187 -1.04 -17.28 -30.54
CA VAL A 187 -0.40 -16.16 -31.24
C VAL A 187 -0.82 -16.03 -32.71
N TRP A 188 -1.73 -16.89 -33.17
CA TRP A 188 -2.09 -17.01 -34.58
C TRP A 188 -3.32 -16.18 -34.91
N GLU A 189 -3.31 -15.57 -36.11
CA GLU A 189 -4.45 -14.80 -36.62
C GLU A 189 -5.69 -15.68 -36.80
N PRO A 190 -6.88 -15.28 -36.30
CA PRO A 190 -8.11 -16.05 -36.48
C PRO A 190 -8.64 -15.96 -37.92
N GLY A 191 -9.41 -16.97 -38.33
CA GLY A 191 -10.11 -16.97 -39.63
C GLY A 191 -9.23 -17.17 -40.86
N VAL A 192 -7.94 -17.48 -40.70
CA VAL A 192 -7.03 -17.86 -41.80
C VAL A 192 -6.93 -19.38 -41.91
N THR A 193 -6.59 -19.87 -43.10
CA THR A 193 -6.45 -21.33 -43.33
C THR A 193 -5.35 -21.92 -42.44
N GLY A 194 -5.68 -22.99 -41.72
CA GLY A 194 -4.74 -23.69 -40.83
C GLY A 194 -4.87 -23.31 -39.35
N THR A 195 -5.78 -22.40 -38.98
CA THR A 195 -6.02 -22.00 -37.58
C THR A 195 -7.35 -22.52 -37.02
N GLU A 196 -8.03 -23.43 -37.72
CA GLU A 196 -9.37 -23.93 -37.38
C GLU A 196 -9.40 -24.74 -36.08
N THR A 197 -8.25 -25.24 -35.63
CA THR A 197 -8.10 -25.92 -34.32
C THR A 197 -7.66 -24.98 -33.20
N LEU A 198 -7.33 -23.72 -33.54
CA LEU A 198 -6.85 -22.71 -32.60
C LEU A 198 -7.96 -21.72 -32.23
N TRP A 199 -8.93 -21.52 -33.13
CA TRP A 199 -10.03 -20.59 -32.97
C TRP A 199 -11.37 -21.25 -33.31
N GLU A 200 -12.39 -20.94 -32.51
CA GLU A 200 -13.80 -21.23 -32.79
C GLU A 200 -14.49 -19.92 -33.21
N GLU A 201 -15.06 -19.87 -34.41
CA GLU A 201 -15.93 -18.76 -34.84
C GLU A 201 -17.29 -18.88 -34.13
N ILE A 202 -17.75 -17.82 -33.47
CA ILE A 202 -19.00 -17.78 -32.68
C ILE A 202 -20.03 -16.76 -33.22
#